data_AF-A0A0Q8M9C9-F1
#
_entry.id   AF-A0A0Q8M9C9-F1
#
_cell.length_a   1.000
_cell.length_b   1.000
_cell.length_c   1.000
_cell.angle_alpha   90.00
_cell.angle_beta   90.00
_cell.angle_gamma   90.00
#
_symmetry.space_group_name_H-M   'P 1'
#
loop_
_entity.id
_entity.type
_entity.pdbx_description
1 polymer ?
#
loop_
_entity_poly.entity_id
_entity_poly.type
_entity_poly.pdbx_seq_one_letter_code
_entity_poly.pdbx_strand_id
1 'polypeptide(L)'
;MAGLICERLASGMSLRQACDLPGMPVEDTVYGWVRKIPEFAQAYFWARTVQARRRFDHVWEIAEAATPETAFAARVKIDAARWQALRLAPKRYGDKVAEDGEGGRPQVNVFIQKFGEDEAQPL
;
A
#
# COMPACT_ATOMS: atom_id res chain seq x y z
N MET A 1 -11.56 -7.84 19.63
CA MET A 1 -11.79 -6.65 18.77
C MET A 1 -10.53 -6.22 18.03
N ALA A 2 -9.44 -5.86 18.72
CA ALA A 2 -8.17 -5.49 18.09
C ALA A 2 -7.63 -6.55 17.09
N GLY A 3 -7.56 -7.83 17.51
CA GLY A 3 -7.15 -8.93 16.62
C GLY A 3 -8.03 -9.10 15.38
N LEU A 4 -9.35 -8.97 15.53
CA LEU A 4 -10.32 -9.07 14.43
C LEU A 4 -10.06 -8.01 13.35
N ILE A 5 -9.71 -6.77 13.71
CA ILE A 5 -9.37 -5.73 12.72
C ILE A 5 -8.12 -6.11 11.94
N CYS A 6 -7.08 -6.59 12.63
CA CYS A 6 -5.86 -7.05 11.98
C CYS A 6 -6.14 -8.22 11.02
N GLU A 7 -6.98 -9.18 11.41
CA GLU A 7 -7.39 -10.29 10.54
C GLU A 7 -8.13 -9.80 9.28
N ARG A 8 -9.09 -8.86 9.43
CA ARG A 8 -9.82 -8.29 8.28
C ARG A 8 -8.94 -7.47 7.36
N LEU A 9 -8.01 -6.71 7.91
CA LEU A 9 -7.02 -6.00 7.11
C LEU A 9 -6.15 -7.00 6.33
N ALA A 10 -5.61 -8.01 7.00
CA ALA A 10 -4.83 -9.07 6.37
C ALA A 10 -5.62 -9.81 5.28
N SER A 11 -6.94 -9.91 5.43
CA SER A 11 -7.82 -10.49 4.40
C SER A 11 -8.02 -9.58 3.17
N GLY A 12 -7.37 -8.42 3.09
CA GLY A 12 -7.45 -7.52 1.94
C GLY A 12 -8.50 -6.41 2.07
N MET A 13 -9.34 -6.42 3.10
CA MET A 13 -10.32 -5.34 3.34
C MET A 13 -9.62 -4.04 3.68
N SER A 14 -10.15 -2.91 3.22
CA SER A 14 -9.69 -1.60 3.71
C SER A 14 -10.06 -1.40 5.18
N LEU A 15 -9.39 -0.46 5.86
CA LEU A 15 -9.73 -0.11 7.24
C LEU A 15 -11.19 0.35 7.34
N ARG A 16 -11.62 1.22 6.42
CA ARG A 16 -13.01 1.65 6.28
C ARG A 16 -13.99 0.49 6.22
N GLN A 17 -13.78 -0.44 5.27
CA GLN A 17 -14.63 -1.63 5.15
C GLN A 17 -14.64 -2.50 6.41
N ALA A 18 -13.51 -2.59 7.12
CA ALA A 18 -13.45 -3.33 8.38
C ALA A 18 -14.23 -2.61 9.50
N CYS A 19 -14.14 -1.28 9.57
CA CYS A 19 -14.83 -0.45 10.56
C CYS A 19 -16.34 -0.32 10.30
N ASP A 20 -16.79 -0.42 9.04
CA ASP A 20 -18.21 -0.37 8.66
C ASP A 20 -18.99 -1.64 9.08
N LEU A 21 -18.32 -2.69 9.54
CA LEU A 21 -18.98 -3.92 9.98
C LEU A 21 -19.67 -3.75 11.35
N PRO A 22 -20.81 -4.44 11.59
CA PRO A 22 -21.50 -4.39 12.87
C PRO A 22 -20.59 -4.79 14.05
N GLY A 23 -20.56 -3.94 15.08
CA GLY A 23 -19.77 -4.17 16.28
C GLY A 23 -18.27 -3.87 16.16
N MET A 24 -17.83 -3.24 15.07
CA MET A 24 -16.44 -2.79 14.92
C MET A 24 -16.27 -1.34 15.39
N PRO A 25 -15.09 -0.97 15.89
CA PRO A 25 -14.80 0.40 16.29
C PRO A 25 -14.63 1.30 15.05
N VAL A 26 -14.88 2.59 15.24
CA VAL A 26 -14.58 3.62 14.23
C VAL A 26 -13.06 3.76 14.00
N GLU A 27 -12.68 4.29 12.85
CA GLU A 27 -11.28 4.41 12.44
C GLU A 27 -10.42 5.17 13.47
N ASP A 28 -10.97 6.22 14.07
CA ASP A 28 -10.27 7.06 15.05
C ASP A 28 -9.84 6.28 16.30
N THR A 29 -10.69 5.34 16.75
CA THR A 29 -10.37 4.42 17.85
C THR A 29 -9.23 3.47 17.48
N VAL A 30 -9.23 2.96 16.23
CA VAL A 30 -8.15 2.08 15.75
C VAL A 30 -6.83 2.84 15.69
N TYR A 31 -6.82 4.05 15.13
CA TYR A 31 -5.62 4.89 15.13
C TYR A 31 -5.18 5.26 16.55
N GLY A 32 -6.13 5.47 17.47
CA GLY A 32 -5.87 5.64 18.89
C GLY A 32 -5.11 4.46 19.49
N TRP A 33 -5.51 3.22 19.18
CA TRP A 33 -4.81 2.01 19.62
C TRP A 33 -3.41 1.89 19.01
N VAL A 34 -3.26 2.18 17.71
CA VAL A 34 -1.95 2.16 17.04
C VAL A 34 -0.97 3.13 17.69
N ARG A 35 -1.44 4.28 18.17
CA ARG A 35 -0.59 5.27 18.85
C ARG A 35 -0.24 4.91 20.30
N LYS A 36 -1.16 4.24 21.02
CA LYS A 36 -1.06 4.04 22.47
C LYS A 36 -0.58 2.65 22.89
N ILE A 37 -0.72 1.65 22.04
CA ILE A 37 -0.46 0.24 22.39
C ILE A 37 0.58 -0.32 21.40
N PRO A 38 1.87 -0.39 21.78
CA PRO A 38 2.96 -0.82 20.90
C PRO A 38 2.75 -2.20 20.27
N GLU A 39 2.23 -3.15 21.04
CA GLU A 39 1.97 -4.52 20.59
C GLU A 39 0.90 -4.54 19.49
N PHE A 40 -0.13 -3.69 19.64
CA PHE A 40 -1.15 -3.54 18.62
C PHE A 40 -0.61 -2.81 17.39
N ALA A 41 0.23 -1.80 17.56
CA ALA A 41 0.88 -1.11 16.45
C ALA A 41 1.69 -2.07 15.58
N GLN A 42 2.42 -2.99 16.21
CA GLN A 42 3.18 -4.03 15.51
C GLN A 42 2.24 -5.01 14.78
N ALA A 43 1.22 -5.53 15.45
CA ALA A 43 0.24 -6.42 14.83
C ALA A 43 -0.49 -5.75 13.65
N TYR A 44 -0.85 -4.48 13.79
CA TYR A 44 -1.46 -3.67 12.74
C TYR A 44 -0.52 -3.49 11.54
N PHE A 45 0.75 -3.17 11.79
CA PHE A 45 1.76 -3.06 10.72
C PHE A 45 1.89 -4.37 9.93
N TRP A 46 1.95 -5.51 10.62
CA TRP A 46 1.98 -6.83 9.98
C TRP A 46 0.71 -7.08 9.16
N ALA A 47 -0.46 -6.78 9.72
CA ALA A 47 -1.72 -6.91 9.00
C ALA A 47 -1.77 -6.06 7.71
N ARG A 48 -1.27 -4.81 7.75
CA ARG A 48 -1.17 -3.95 6.55
C ARG A 48 -0.17 -4.49 5.53
N THR A 49 0.92 -5.08 5.98
CA THR A 49 1.89 -5.76 5.10
C THR A 49 1.23 -6.94 4.37
N VAL A 50 0.51 -7.79 5.09
CA VAL A 50 -0.21 -8.93 4.52
C VAL A 50 -1.33 -8.47 3.58
N GLN A 51 -2.09 -7.43 3.96
CA GLN A 51 -3.12 -6.81 3.12
C GLN A 51 -2.57 -6.42 1.75
N ALA A 52 -1.43 -5.71 1.73
CA ALA A 52 -0.80 -5.24 0.50
C ALA A 52 -0.38 -6.40 -0.39
N ARG A 53 0.26 -7.42 0.21
CA ARG A 53 0.64 -8.64 -0.49
C ARG A 53 -0.56 -9.33 -1.11
N ARG A 54 -1.62 -9.52 -0.33
CA ARG A 54 -2.84 -10.18 -0.84
C ARG A 54 -3.40 -9.41 -2.03
N ARG A 55 -3.60 -8.10 -1.89
CA ARG A 55 -4.11 -7.25 -3.00
C ARG A 55 -3.22 -7.30 -4.23
N PHE A 56 -1.91 -7.40 -4.04
CA PHE A 56 -0.97 -7.56 -5.14
C PHE A 56 -1.10 -8.95 -5.79
N ASP A 57 -1.24 -10.03 -5.01
CA ASP A 57 -1.42 -11.37 -5.57
C ASP A 57 -2.71 -11.46 -6.43
N HIS A 58 -3.77 -10.72 -6.06
CA HIS A 58 -5.01 -10.61 -6.86
C HIS A 58 -4.87 -9.80 -8.16
N VAL A 59 -3.75 -9.13 -8.43
CA VAL A 59 -3.54 -8.35 -9.67
C VAL A 59 -3.62 -9.24 -10.91
N TRP A 60 -3.12 -10.47 -10.83
CA TRP A 60 -3.16 -11.40 -11.96
C TRP A 60 -4.61 -11.74 -12.36
N GLU A 61 -5.46 -12.03 -11.38
CA GLU A 61 -6.89 -12.29 -11.61
C GLU A 61 -7.60 -11.09 -12.23
N ILE A 62 -7.25 -9.87 -11.82
CA ILE A 62 -7.79 -8.63 -12.41
C ILE A 62 -7.36 -8.48 -13.86
N ALA A 63 -6.12 -8.84 -14.20
CA ALA A 63 -5.60 -8.76 -15.56
C ALA A 63 -6.25 -9.81 -16.47
N GLU A 64 -6.41 -11.06 -16.00
CA GLU A 64 -7.07 -12.13 -16.77
C GLU A 64 -8.56 -11.84 -17.02
N ALA A 65 -9.26 -11.22 -16.04
CA ALA A 65 -10.66 -10.87 -16.18
C ALA A 65 -10.91 -9.56 -16.96
N ALA A 66 -9.85 -8.86 -17.39
CA ALA A 66 -9.98 -7.60 -18.10
C ALA A 66 -10.52 -7.81 -19.52
N THR A 67 -11.49 -6.98 -19.89
CA THR A 67 -12.06 -6.89 -21.24
C THR A 67 -11.67 -5.54 -21.85
N PRO A 68 -11.82 -5.33 -23.16
CA PRO A 68 -11.57 -4.02 -23.77
C PRO A 68 -12.31 -2.86 -23.08
N GLU A 69 -13.54 -3.10 -22.61
CA GLU A 69 -14.37 -2.11 -21.92
C GLU A 69 -13.91 -1.85 -20.47
N THR A 70 -13.35 -2.87 -19.80
CA THR A 70 -12.92 -2.77 -18.39
C THR A 70 -11.41 -2.54 -18.23
N ALA A 71 -10.65 -2.53 -19.32
CA ALA A 71 -9.18 -2.45 -19.32
C ALA A 71 -8.66 -1.23 -18.54
N PHE A 72 -9.29 -0.07 -18.68
CA PHE A 72 -8.91 1.13 -17.94
C PHE A 72 -9.11 0.96 -16.42
N ALA A 73 -10.27 0.47 -16.01
CA ALA A 73 -10.55 0.22 -14.60
C ALA A 73 -9.63 -0.87 -14.01
N ALA A 74 -9.33 -1.92 -14.78
CA ALA A 74 -8.35 -2.94 -14.40
C ALA A 74 -6.98 -2.31 -14.19
N ARG A 75 -6.51 -1.47 -15.13
CA ARG A 75 -5.23 -0.77 -15.02
C ARG A 75 -5.13 0.06 -13.75
N VAL A 76 -6.16 0.86 -13.44
CA VAL A 76 -6.21 1.67 -12.20
C VAL A 76 -6.08 0.80 -10.95
N LYS A 77 -6.78 -0.34 -10.89
CA LYS A 77 -6.69 -1.27 -9.75
C LYS A 77 -5.29 -1.87 -9.61
N ILE A 78 -4.68 -2.25 -10.72
CA ILE A 78 -3.32 -2.83 -10.75
C ILE A 78 -2.30 -1.81 -10.26
N ASP A 79 -2.37 -0.57 -10.75
CA ASP A 79 -1.45 0.49 -10.36
C ASP A 79 -1.60 0.85 -8.87
N ALA A 80 -2.84 0.92 -8.37
CA ALA A 80 -3.10 1.15 -6.95
C ALA A 80 -2.56 0.01 -6.07
N ALA A 81 -2.71 -1.25 -6.49
CA ALA A 81 -2.17 -2.40 -5.77
C ALA A 81 -0.62 -2.40 -5.76
N ARG A 82 0.01 -2.09 -6.90
CA ARG A 82 1.47 -1.95 -7.01
C ARG A 82 2.00 -0.86 -6.08
N TRP A 83 1.38 0.32 -6.07
CA TRP A 83 1.79 1.43 -5.21
C TRP A 83 1.69 1.07 -3.72
N GLN A 84 0.61 0.39 -3.31
CA GLN A 84 0.47 -0.08 -1.93
C GLN A 84 1.54 -1.11 -1.56
N ALA A 85 1.83 -2.06 -2.45
CA ALA A 85 2.85 -3.09 -2.21
C ALA A 85 4.26 -2.47 -2.04
N LEU A 86 4.60 -1.48 -2.87
CA LEU A 86 5.86 -0.73 -2.76
C LEU A 86 6.01 -0.02 -1.41
N ARG A 87 4.94 0.57 -0.89
CA ARG A 87 4.99 1.34 0.36
C ARG A 87 4.99 0.47 1.61
N LEU A 88 4.26 -0.66 1.58
CA LEU A 88 4.04 -1.51 2.75
C LEU A 88 5.04 -2.68 2.85
N ALA A 89 5.64 -3.09 1.72
CA ALA A 89 6.67 -4.12 1.69
C ALA A 89 7.84 -3.75 0.75
N PRO A 90 8.53 -2.62 0.99
CA PRO A 90 9.60 -2.11 0.11
C PRO A 90 10.76 -3.10 -0.06
N LYS A 91 11.10 -3.89 0.97
CA LYS A 91 12.16 -4.91 0.86
C LYS A 91 11.84 -6.01 -0.15
N ARG A 92 10.56 -6.27 -0.42
CA ARG A 92 10.09 -7.35 -1.30
C ARG A 92 9.72 -6.85 -2.69
N TYR A 93 9.04 -5.70 -2.77
CA TYR A 93 8.52 -5.16 -4.03
C TYR A 93 9.22 -3.90 -4.52
N GLY A 94 10.08 -3.28 -3.69
CA GLY A 94 10.86 -2.13 -4.10
C GLY A 94 11.82 -2.48 -5.24
N ASP A 95 12.08 -1.50 -6.10
CA ASP A 95 13.04 -1.65 -7.18
C ASP A 95 14.41 -1.94 -6.56
N LYS A 96 14.92 -3.14 -6.80
CA LYS A 96 16.30 -3.48 -6.50
C LYS A 96 17.14 -2.86 -7.61
N VAL A 97 17.68 -1.68 -7.36
CA VAL A 97 18.80 -1.19 -8.16
C VAL A 97 19.93 -2.16 -7.94
N ALA A 98 20.36 -2.86 -8.99
CA ALA A 98 21.58 -3.65 -8.95
C ALA A 98 22.75 -2.67 -8.79
N GLU A 99 23.45 -2.73 -7.66
CA GLU A 99 24.76 -2.09 -7.52
C GLU A 99 25.78 -2.97 -8.27
N ASP A 100 26.13 -2.57 -9.49
CA ASP A 100 27.36 -3.00 -10.12
C ASP A 100 28.51 -2.24 -9.42
N GLY A 101 29.18 -2.87 -8.44
CA GLY A 101 30.38 -2.28 -7.84
C GLY A 101 30.85 -2.91 -6.55
N GLU A 102 32.05 -3.48 -6.57
CA GLU A 102 32.83 -3.89 -5.40
C GLU A 102 32.83 -2.80 -4.31
N GLY A 103 32.43 -3.17 -3.10
CA GLY A 103 32.80 -2.48 -1.86
C GLY A 103 32.47 -0.98 -1.77
N GLY A 104 31.19 -0.63 -1.74
CA GLY A 104 30.75 0.75 -1.48
C GLY A 104 29.45 0.78 -0.68
N ARG A 105 29.31 1.70 0.26
CA ARG A 105 28.14 1.85 1.14
C ARG A 105 26.86 2.05 0.30
N PRO A 106 25.71 1.47 0.68
CA PRO A 106 24.49 1.55 -0.11
C PRO A 106 24.08 3.01 -0.31
N GLN A 107 24.12 3.47 -1.56
CA GLN A 107 23.63 4.80 -1.91
C GLN A 107 22.13 4.73 -2.24
N VAL A 108 21.32 5.38 -1.43
CA VAL A 108 19.88 5.52 -1.70
C VAL A 108 19.68 6.70 -2.65
N ASN A 109 19.45 6.40 -3.93
CA ASN A 109 19.07 7.42 -4.92
C ASN A 109 17.61 7.84 -4.71
N VAL A 110 17.39 9.01 -4.12
CA VAL A 110 16.08 9.65 -4.02
C VAL A 110 15.87 10.55 -5.22
N PHE A 111 15.02 10.14 -6.17
CA PHE A 111 14.59 11.00 -7.27
C PHE A 111 13.53 11.98 -6.75
N ILE A 112 13.94 13.22 -6.49
CA ILE A 112 13.02 14.33 -6.20
C ILE A 112 12.63 14.98 -7.53
N GLN A 113 11.46 14.65 -8.06
CA GLN A 113 10.89 15.35 -9.21
C GLN A 113 10.22 16.63 -8.70
N LYS A 114 10.86 17.78 -8.92
CA LYS A 114 10.21 19.09 -8.72
C LYS A 114 9.13 19.24 -9.79
N PHE A 115 7.87 19.32 -9.38
CA PHE A 115 6.81 19.85 -10.23
C PHE A 115 6.98 21.37 -10.26
N GLY A 116 7.41 21.89 -11.41
CA GLY A 116 7.52 23.33 -11.65
C GLY A 116 6.14 23.95 -11.76
N GLU A 117 5.98 25.13 -11.15
CA GLU A 117 4.90 26.06 -11.46
C GLU A 117 4.99 26.44 -12.93
N ASP A 118 3.88 26.30 -13.66
CA ASP A 118 3.74 26.84 -15.00
C ASP A 118 3.95 28.36 -14.94
N GLU A 119 5.09 28.83 -15.46
CA GLU A 119 5.31 30.24 -15.74
C GLU A 119 4.27 30.69 -16.79
N ALA A 120 3.30 31.47 -16.34
CA ALA A 120 2.41 32.22 -17.21
C ALA A 120 3.25 33.17 -18.09
N GLN A 121 3.26 32.94 -19.40
CA GLN A 121 3.80 33.88 -20.37
C GLN A 121 2.87 35.11 -20.46
N PRO A 122 3.37 36.35 -20.27
CA PRO A 122 2.64 37.53 -20.68
C PRO A 122 2.77 37.74 -22.20
N LEU A 123 1.69 38.24 -22.81
CA LEU A 123 1.58 38.63 -24.22
C LEU A 123 2.57 39.74 -24.61
#